data_AF-A0A9E1BIJ1-F1
#
_entry.id   AF-A0A9E1BIJ1-F1
#
_cell.length_a   1.000
_cell.length_b   1.000
_cell.length_c   1.000
_cell.angle_alpha   90.00
_cell.angle_beta   90.00
_cell.angle_gamma   90.00
#
_symmetry.space_group_name_H-M   'P 1'
#
loop_
_entity.id
_entity.type
_entity.pdbx_description
1 polymer ?
#
loop_
_entity_poly.entity_id
_entity_poly.type
_entity_poly.pdbx_seq_one_letter_code
_entity_poly.pdbx_strand_id
1 'polypeptide(L)'
;MFGRDPEVHVKDLAEIGECRYSYMILISDKEKTKAIKAIFPQNVKMGNIEIDLAILGPDEDDIDPLDKSDSEIYETAFSENPIFEKTAVRSFGPFETSYCIFKKEVIQFWNDDLYDYYGNYSRLASDIA
;
A
#
# COMPACT_ATOMS: atom_id res chain seq x y z
N MET A 1 -3.21 4.64 -0.04
CA MET A 1 -1.96 5.09 0.59
C MET A 1 -0.95 5.47 -0.48
N PHE A 2 -0.39 4.53 -1.25
CA PHE A 2 0.58 4.84 -2.31
C PHE A 2 -0.02 5.40 -3.60
N GLY A 3 -1.27 5.06 -3.96
CA GLY A 3 -1.93 5.58 -5.18
C GLY A 3 -2.24 7.08 -5.18
N ARG A 4 -1.75 7.84 -4.19
CA ARG A 4 -1.79 9.31 -4.16
C ARG A 4 -0.43 9.95 -4.35
N ASP A 5 0.63 9.17 -4.29
CA ASP A 5 1.96 9.61 -4.65
C ASP A 5 2.00 9.71 -6.18
N PRO A 6 2.29 10.89 -6.75
CA PRO A 6 2.26 11.10 -8.21
C PRO A 6 3.31 10.25 -8.94
N GLU A 7 4.34 9.77 -8.24
CA GLU A 7 5.39 8.92 -8.82
C GLU A 7 5.06 7.43 -8.73
N VAL A 8 3.97 7.05 -8.04
CA VAL A 8 3.59 5.65 -7.82
C VAL A 8 2.29 5.32 -8.53
N HIS A 9 2.39 4.48 -9.54
CA HIS A 9 1.26 4.02 -10.34
C HIS A 9 0.99 2.56 -10.03
N VAL A 10 -0.18 2.31 -9.47
CA VAL A 10 -0.59 0.97 -9.07
C VAL A 10 -1.51 0.39 -10.14
N LYS A 11 -1.18 -0.78 -10.66
CA LYS A 11 -1.98 -1.49 -11.67
C LYS A 11 -3.05 -2.35 -11.00
N ASP A 12 -4.07 -2.68 -11.80
CA ASP A 12 -5.09 -3.63 -11.39
C ASP A 12 -4.49 -5.01 -11.10
N LEU A 13 -5.12 -5.73 -10.19
CA LEU A 13 -4.74 -7.10 -9.86
C LEU A 13 -4.95 -8.00 -11.09
N ALA A 14 -3.93 -8.77 -11.45
CA ALA A 14 -4.00 -9.73 -12.55
C ALA A 14 -4.03 -11.16 -11.99
N GLU A 15 -4.90 -12.02 -12.50
CA GLU A 15 -4.86 -13.45 -12.23
C GLU A 15 -3.84 -14.11 -13.17
N ILE A 16 -2.85 -14.80 -12.60
CA ILE A 16 -1.74 -15.42 -13.35
C ILE A 16 -1.77 -16.96 -13.28
N GLY A 17 -2.70 -17.53 -12.52
CA GLY A 17 -2.93 -18.97 -12.41
C GLY A 17 -3.99 -19.29 -11.35
N GLU A 18 -4.29 -20.59 -11.18
CA GLU A 18 -5.28 -21.02 -10.18
C GLU A 18 -4.89 -20.55 -8.78
N CYS A 19 -5.71 -19.65 -8.21
CA CYS A 19 -5.47 -19.02 -6.90
C CYS A 19 -4.16 -18.21 -6.80
N ARG A 20 -3.57 -17.81 -7.93
CA ARG A 20 -2.34 -17.00 -7.96
C ARG A 20 -2.57 -15.68 -8.68
N TYR A 21 -2.26 -14.59 -7.99
CA TYR A 21 -2.49 -13.24 -8.47
C TYR A 21 -1.19 -12.46 -8.48
N SER A 22 -1.10 -11.49 -9.37
CA SER A 22 0.01 -10.54 -9.44
C SER A 22 -0.51 -9.12 -9.29
N TYR A 23 0.16 -8.37 -8.41
CA TYR A 23 -0.05 -6.95 -8.21
C TYR A 23 1.18 -6.19 -8.68
N MET A 24 1.01 -5.20 -9.55
CA MET A 24 2.14 -4.45 -10.12
C MET A 24 2.12 -3.00 -9.67
N ILE A 25 3.27 -2.52 -9.21
CA ILE A 25 3.52 -1.13 -8.85
C ILE A 25 4.63 -0.59 -9.75
N LEU A 26 4.32 0.46 -10.50
CA LEU A 26 5.28 1.19 -11.33
C LEU A 26 5.69 2.47 -10.61
N ILE A 27 6.99 2.70 -10.47
CA ILE A 27 7.55 3.84 -9.75
C ILE A 27 8.51 4.59 -10.66
N SER A 28 8.39 5.91 -10.75
CA SER A 28 9.26 6.73 -11.61
C SER A 28 10.63 7.03 -10.97
N ASP A 29 10.70 7.11 -9.64
CA ASP A 29 11.94 7.39 -8.92
C ASP A 29 12.68 6.12 -8.46
N LYS A 30 14.00 6.08 -8.66
CA LYS A 30 14.84 4.92 -8.37
C LYS A 30 15.01 4.66 -6.87
N GLU A 31 15.27 5.69 -6.08
CA GLU A 31 15.50 5.54 -4.64
C GLU A 31 14.20 5.17 -3.92
N LYS A 32 13.08 5.76 -4.33
CA LYS A 32 11.73 5.39 -3.88
C LYS A 32 11.40 3.94 -4.25
N THR A 33 11.79 3.48 -5.44
CA THR A 33 11.63 2.07 -5.83
C THR A 33 12.33 1.14 -4.84
N LYS A 34 13.60 1.43 -4.49
CA LYS A 34 14.36 0.64 -3.49
C LYS A 34 13.71 0.65 -2.12
N ALA A 35 13.26 1.82 -1.69
CA ALA A 35 12.63 2.00 -0.39
C ALA A 35 11.31 1.21 -0.29
N ILE A 36 10.47 1.27 -1.32
CA ILE A 36 9.21 0.52 -1.36
C ILE A 36 9.48 -1.00 -1.45
N LYS A 37 10.48 -1.45 -2.21
CA LYS A 37 10.92 -2.87 -2.22
C LYS A 37 11.36 -3.36 -0.85
N ALA A 38 12.02 -2.51 -0.04
CA ALA A 38 12.46 -2.87 1.31
C ALA A 38 11.30 -3.01 2.31
N ILE A 39 10.21 -2.26 2.12
CA ILE A 39 9.05 -2.27 3.03
C ILE A 39 8.10 -3.43 2.72
N PHE A 40 7.89 -3.76 1.44
CA PHE A 40 6.86 -4.71 1.04
C PHE A 40 7.36 -6.14 0.88
N PRO A 41 6.61 -7.14 1.39
CA PRO A 41 6.85 -8.53 1.02
C PRO A 41 6.53 -8.74 -0.46
N GLN A 42 7.47 -9.34 -1.20
CA GLN A 42 7.31 -9.60 -2.64
C GLN A 42 6.35 -10.77 -2.93
N ASN A 43 6.11 -11.62 -1.94
CA ASN A 43 5.17 -12.73 -2.03
C ASN A 43 4.39 -12.83 -0.72
N VAL A 44 3.06 -12.90 -0.85
CA VAL A 44 2.15 -13.02 0.29
C VAL A 44 1.25 -14.22 0.06
N LYS A 45 1.29 -15.17 1.00
CA LYS A 45 0.43 -16.36 0.98
C LYS A 45 -0.70 -16.22 1.99
N MET A 46 -1.93 -16.31 1.50
CA MET A 46 -3.16 -16.28 2.30
C MET A 46 -3.95 -17.57 2.08
N GLY A 47 -3.67 -18.59 2.88
CA GLY A 47 -4.27 -19.92 2.71
C GLY A 47 -3.81 -20.59 1.41
N ASN A 48 -4.75 -20.83 0.50
CA ASN A 48 -4.49 -21.36 -0.84
C ASN A 48 -4.26 -20.27 -1.89
N ILE A 49 -4.39 -18.98 -1.52
CA ILE A 49 -4.16 -17.85 -2.42
C ILE A 49 -2.72 -17.37 -2.28
N GLU A 50 -2.07 -17.14 -3.41
CA GLU A 50 -0.73 -16.57 -3.51
C GLU A 50 -0.79 -15.25 -4.27
N ILE A 51 -0.21 -14.20 -3.70
CA ILE A 51 -0.15 -12.87 -4.31
C ILE A 51 1.32 -12.47 -4.48
N ASP A 52 1.74 -12.33 -5.73
CA ASP A 52 3.05 -11.82 -6.10
C ASP A 52 2.99 -10.31 -6.31
N LEU A 53 3.87 -9.59 -5.62
CA LEU A 53 4.02 -8.16 -5.79
C LEU A 53 5.22 -7.88 -6.69
N ALA A 54 4.97 -7.30 -7.85
CA ALA A 54 5.99 -6.84 -8.78
C ALA A 54 6.18 -5.31 -8.64
N ILE A 55 7.32 -4.90 -8.11
CA ILE A 55 7.69 -3.47 -8.02
C ILE A 55 8.74 -3.16 -9.08
N LEU A 56 8.37 -2.31 -10.05
CA LEU A 56 9.21 -1.93 -11.18
C LEU A 56 9.57 -0.44 -11.10
N GLY A 57 10.86 -0.15 -11.20
CA GLY A 57 11.40 1.21 -11.25
C GLY A 57 11.78 1.64 -12.67
N PRO A 58 12.42 2.80 -12.82
CA PRO A 58 12.92 3.27 -14.12
C PRO A 58 14.08 2.42 -14.68
N ASP A 59 14.82 1.72 -13.82
CA ASP A 59 15.87 0.80 -14.21
C ASP A 59 15.34 -0.64 -14.11
N GLU A 60 15.51 -1.45 -15.16
CA GLU A 60 15.02 -2.84 -15.27
C GLU A 60 15.78 -3.83 -14.36
N ASP A 61 16.84 -3.40 -13.66
CA ASP A 61 17.68 -4.28 -12.87
C ASP A 61 17.06 -4.66 -11.51
N ASP A 62 17.48 -5.80 -10.97
CA ASP A 62 17.29 -6.19 -9.57
C ASP A 62 18.00 -5.17 -8.67
N ILE A 63 17.28 -4.08 -8.36
CA ILE A 63 17.82 -3.05 -7.49
C ILE A 63 17.82 -3.60 -6.05
N ASP A 64 19.02 -3.72 -5.47
CA ASP A 64 19.18 -4.09 -4.05
C ASP A 64 18.36 -3.16 -3.14
N PRO A 65 17.77 -3.71 -2.05
CA PRO A 65 17.09 -2.92 -1.03
C PRO A 65 17.98 -1.79 -0.51
N LEU A 66 17.36 -0.68 -0.15
CA LEU A 66 18.08 0.50 0.33
C LEU A 66 18.76 0.21 1.68
N ASP A 67 20.10 0.22 1.72
CA ASP A 67 20.89 0.06 2.94
C ASP A 67 20.92 1.37 3.76
N LYS A 68 19.81 1.67 4.43
CA LYS A 68 19.61 2.83 5.30
C LYS A 68 18.81 2.43 6.54
N SER A 69 18.70 3.32 7.52
CA SER A 69 17.81 3.08 8.67
C SER A 69 16.35 2.95 8.23
N ASP A 70 15.54 2.18 8.98
CA ASP A 70 14.09 2.05 8.73
C ASP A 70 13.41 3.42 8.57
N SER A 71 13.84 4.41 9.35
CA SER A 71 13.29 5.75 9.28
C SER A 71 13.53 6.43 7.93
N GLU A 72 14.75 6.31 7.40
CA GLU A 72 15.12 6.88 6.10
C GLU A 72 14.45 6.12 4.95
N ILE A 73 14.27 4.81 5.11
CA ILE A 73 13.51 3.98 4.17
C ILE A 73 12.07 4.48 4.11
N TYR A 74 11.42 4.72 5.24
CA TYR A 74 10.06 5.26 5.27
C TYR A 74 9.96 6.66 4.67
N GLU A 75 10.83 7.59 5.07
CA GLU A 75 10.86 8.95 4.49
C GLU A 75 11.04 8.92 2.96
N THR A 76 11.92 8.04 2.46
CA THR A 76 12.17 7.89 1.01
C THR A 76 10.98 7.28 0.30
N ALA A 77 10.33 6.27 0.90
CA ALA A 77 9.18 5.59 0.30
C ALA A 77 7.95 6.50 0.18
N PHE A 78 7.81 7.49 1.06
CA PHE A 78 6.61 8.33 1.17
C PHE A 78 6.83 9.83 0.88
N SER A 79 8.01 10.23 0.39
CA SER A 79 8.42 11.64 0.25
C SER A 79 7.44 12.55 -0.50
N GLU A 80 6.80 12.04 -1.57
CA GLU A 80 5.85 12.80 -2.41
C GLU A 80 4.39 12.45 -2.12
N ASN A 81 4.16 11.66 -1.07
CA ASN A 81 2.82 11.27 -0.70
C ASN A 81 2.15 12.42 0.08
N PRO A 82 1.09 13.06 -0.46
CA PRO A 82 0.51 14.28 0.14
C PRO A 82 -0.09 14.06 1.54
N ILE A 83 -0.42 12.81 1.88
CA ILE A 83 -0.96 12.43 3.18
C ILE A 83 0.12 11.96 4.16
N PHE A 84 1.34 11.72 3.71
CA PHE A 84 2.45 11.45 4.61
C PHE A 84 2.86 12.75 5.32
N GLU A 85 3.13 12.65 6.62
CA GLU A 85 3.54 13.79 7.43
C GLU A 85 4.99 13.67 7.86
N LYS A 86 5.38 12.52 8.41
CA LYS A 86 6.75 12.19 8.82
C LYS A 86 6.84 10.75 9.31
N THR A 87 8.06 10.30 9.50
CA THR A 87 8.41 9.13 10.29
C THR A 87 8.74 9.56 11.72
N ALA A 88 8.24 8.79 12.68
CA ALA A 88 8.59 8.94 14.09
C ALA A 88 9.37 7.72 14.55
N VAL A 89 10.46 7.97 15.28
CA VAL A 89 11.26 6.95 15.93
C VAL A 89 10.97 6.99 17.42
N ARG A 90 10.66 5.84 18.00
CA ARG A 90 10.42 5.71 19.43
C ARG A 90 11.27 4.59 20.00
N SER A 91 12.03 4.93 21.03
CA SER A 91 12.82 3.96 21.78
C SER A 91 12.06 3.53 23.04
N PHE A 92 12.06 2.24 23.34
CA PHE A 92 11.50 1.67 24.56
C PHE A 92 12.46 0.62 25.13
N GLY A 93 13.29 1.03 26.10
CA GLY A 93 14.37 0.19 26.62
C GLY A 93 15.44 -0.06 25.54
N PRO A 94 15.83 -1.31 25.26
CA PRO A 94 16.80 -1.65 24.22
C PRO A 94 16.20 -1.69 22.81
N PHE A 95 14.89 -1.46 22.66
CA PHE A 95 14.20 -1.54 21.38
C PHE A 95 14.01 -0.16 20.78
N GLU A 96 14.20 -0.05 19.48
CA GLU A 96 13.84 1.11 18.67
C GLU A 96 12.79 0.68 17.64
N THR A 97 11.76 1.50 17.45
CA THR A 97 10.74 1.27 16.43
C THR A 97 10.49 2.54 15.64
N SER A 98 10.43 2.39 14.32
CA SER A 98 10.09 3.45 13.38
C SER A 98 8.68 3.23 12.86
N TYR A 99 7.86 4.28 12.86
CA TYR A 99 6.51 4.23 12.31
C TYR A 99 6.16 5.52 11.57
N CYS A 100 5.37 5.38 10.52
CA CYS A 100 4.93 6.50 9.70
C CYS A 100 3.70 7.19 10.31
N ILE A 101 3.66 8.51 10.24
CA ILE A 101 2.51 9.34 10.62
C ILE A 101 1.88 9.89 9.33
N PHE A 102 0.58 9.66 9.17
CA PHE A 102 -0.20 10.16 8.06
C PHE A 102 -1.25 11.15 8.54
N LYS A 103 -1.52 12.17 7.72
CA LYS A 103 -2.61 13.12 7.92
C LYS A 103 -3.93 12.37 7.97
N LYS A 104 -4.82 12.79 8.88
CA LYS A 104 -6.19 12.27 8.93
C LYS A 104 -6.89 12.59 7.61
N GLU A 105 -7.49 11.57 7.01
CA GLU A 105 -8.33 11.76 5.83
C GLU A 105 -9.49 10.79 5.85
N VAL A 106 -10.65 11.25 5.39
CA VAL A 106 -11.82 10.40 5.20
C VAL A 106 -11.62 9.61 3.91
N ILE A 107 -11.26 8.33 4.04
CA ILE A 107 -11.31 7.37 2.93
C ILE A 107 -12.76 6.91 2.83
N GLN A 108 -13.53 7.55 1.95
CA GLN A 108 -14.87 7.08 1.62
C GLN A 108 -14.73 5.95 0.61
N PHE A 109 -14.90 4.71 1.08
CA PHE A 109 -15.18 3.60 0.18
C PHE A 109 -16.56 3.82 -0.43
N TRP A 110 -16.73 3.45 -1.69
CA TRP A 110 -18.07 3.28 -2.24
C TRP A 110 -18.83 2.34 -1.31
N ASN A 111 -20.08 2.66 -1.01
CA ASN A 111 -20.91 1.85 -0.15
C ASN A 111 -20.85 0.41 -0.70
N ASP A 112 -20.32 -0.55 0.07
CA ASP A 112 -20.26 -1.98 -0.28
C ASP A 112 -21.65 -2.63 -0.18
N ASP A 113 -22.67 -1.81 -0.39
CA ASP A 113 -24.06 -2.17 -0.36
C ASP A 113 -24.41 -2.58 -1.79
N LEU A 114 -24.21 -3.87 -2.08
CA LEU A 114 -24.72 -4.54 -3.28
C LEU A 114 -26.24 -4.34 -3.46
N TYR A 115 -26.94 -3.84 -2.44
CA TYR A 115 -28.35 -3.48 -2.44
C TYR A 115 -28.72 -2.50 -3.55
N ASP A 116 -27.89 -1.51 -3.86
CA ASP A 116 -28.16 -0.59 -4.98
C ASP A 116 -28.01 -1.29 -6.34
N TYR A 117 -27.12 -2.29 -6.45
CA TYR A 117 -26.94 -3.08 -7.67
C TYR A 117 -28.08 -4.09 -7.90
N TYR A 118 -28.64 -4.65 -6.82
CA TYR A 118 -29.77 -5.59 -6.87
C TYR A 118 -31.14 -4.94 -6.69
N GLY A 119 -31.21 -3.61 -6.54
CA GLY A 119 -32.46 -2.88 -6.29
C GLY A 119 -33.19 -3.30 -5.01
N ASN A 120 -32.46 -3.86 -4.03
CA ASN A 120 -33.06 -4.31 -2.78
C ASN A 120 -33.04 -3.19 -1.75
N TYR A 121 -34.21 -2.80 -1.29
CA TYR A 121 -34.38 -1.76 -0.29
C TYR A 121 -34.48 -2.36 1.11
N SER A 122 -33.41 -2.26 1.91
CA SER A 122 -33.42 -2.70 3.31
C SER A 122 -33.35 -1.49 4.24
N ARG A 123 -34.48 -0.83 4.49
CA ARG A 123 -34.58 0.10 5.62
C ARG A 123 -34.46 -0.67 6.93
N LEU A 124 -33.67 -0.15 7.86
CA LEU A 124 -33.79 -0.51 9.27
C LEU A 124 -35.14 0.02 9.78
N ALA A 125 -35.80 -0.73 10.67
CA ALA A 125 -37.08 -0.35 11.26
C ALA A 125 -37.06 1.01 12.00
N SER A 126 -35.87 1.56 12.29
CA SER A 126 -35.68 2.89 12.87
C SER A 126 -36.06 4.06 11.94
N ASP A 127 -36.17 3.82 10.63
CA ASP A 127 -36.57 4.86 9.65
C ASP A 127 -38.10 5.06 9.57
N ILE A 128 -38.86 4.36 10.42
CA ILE A 128 -40.31 4.52 10.59
C ILE A 128 -40.59 4.73 12.09
N ALA A 129 -40.08 5.82 12.67
CA ALA A 129 -40.48 6.31 13.99
C ALA A 129 -40.32 7.83 14.08
#